data_AF-A0A536DXI6-F1
#
_entry.id   AF-A0A536DXI6-F1
#
_cell.length_a   1.000
_cell.length_b   1.000
_cell.length_c   1.000
_cell.angle_alpha   90.00
_cell.angle_beta   90.00
_cell.angle_gamma   90.00
#
_symmetry.space_group_name_H-M   'P 1'
#
loop_
_entity.id
_entity.type
_entity.pdbx_description
1 polymer ?
#
loop_
_entity_poly.entity_id
_entity_poly.type
_entity_poly.pdbx_seq_one_letter_code
_entity_poly.pdbx_strand_id
1 'polypeptide(L)'
;MEQGTRRERATSPPAQPGGFGMFMLRLWMWAVPVVMFAASVIFGAIAVSDSDWSLVAVMAVMGLTAIALFVFHWWVLYRFGGRQS
;
A
#
# COMPACT_ATOMS: atom_id res chain seq x y z
N MET A 1 41.36 -21.81 -27.52
CA MET A 1 40.26 -22.39 -26.73
C MET A 1 39.87 -21.37 -25.68
N GLU A 2 38.66 -20.81 -25.85
CA GLU A 2 37.73 -20.42 -24.79
C GLU A 2 38.13 -19.32 -23.79
N GLN A 3 38.22 -18.08 -24.29
CA GLN A 3 38.14 -16.86 -23.46
C GLN A 3 36.91 -16.00 -23.78
N GLY A 4 35.87 -16.63 -24.34
CA GLY A 4 34.53 -16.04 -24.41
C GLY A 4 33.70 -16.46 -23.20
N THR A 5 32.81 -15.59 -22.72
CA THR A 5 31.63 -15.91 -21.89
C THR A 5 31.69 -15.89 -20.34
N ARG A 6 32.58 -15.13 -19.69
CA ARG A 6 32.48 -14.95 -18.21
C ARG A 6 32.55 -13.51 -17.68
N ARG A 7 32.18 -12.50 -18.48
CA ARG A 7 32.15 -11.09 -18.04
C ARG A 7 30.85 -10.34 -18.32
N GLU A 8 29.78 -11.02 -18.71
CA GLU A 8 28.47 -10.39 -18.99
C GLU A 8 27.34 -10.97 -18.15
N ARG A 9 27.61 -11.24 -16.88
CA ARG A 9 26.56 -11.11 -15.88
C ARG A 9 26.91 -9.90 -15.02
N ALA A 10 26.98 -8.74 -15.69
CA ALA A 10 26.65 -7.47 -15.06
C ALA A 10 25.23 -7.65 -14.51
N THR A 11 25.18 -8.18 -13.29
CA THR A 11 23.97 -8.21 -12.50
C THR A 11 23.71 -6.73 -12.30
N SER A 12 22.72 -6.21 -13.02
CA SER A 12 22.23 -4.85 -12.92
C SER A 12 22.35 -4.44 -11.46
N PRO A 13 23.00 -3.32 -11.12
CA PRO A 13 23.00 -2.86 -9.74
C PRO A 13 21.54 -2.90 -9.29
N PRO A 14 21.22 -3.50 -8.13
CA PRO A 14 19.85 -3.53 -7.66
C PRO A 14 19.39 -2.09 -7.76
N ALA A 15 18.37 -1.84 -8.58
CA ALA A 15 17.88 -0.50 -8.86
C ALA A 15 17.48 0.07 -7.50
N GLN A 16 18.43 0.73 -6.84
CA GLN A 16 18.24 1.35 -5.56
C GLN A 16 17.17 2.38 -5.88
N PRO A 17 15.93 2.21 -5.40
CA PRO A 17 14.89 3.17 -5.69
C PRO A 17 15.48 4.48 -5.16
N GLY A 18 15.84 5.40 -6.06
CA GLY A 18 16.37 6.70 -5.64
C GLY A 18 15.41 7.29 -4.63
N GLY A 19 15.87 8.18 -3.74
CA GLY A 19 15.04 8.69 -2.62
C GLY A 19 13.62 9.10 -3.03
N PHE A 20 13.43 9.55 -4.27
CA PHE A 20 12.13 9.79 -4.90
C PHE A 20 11.24 8.54 -5.08
N GLY A 21 11.76 7.42 -5.58
CA GLY A 21 11.00 6.17 -5.74
C GLY A 21 10.56 5.57 -4.40
N MET A 22 11.42 5.64 -3.38
CA MET A 22 11.06 5.24 -2.02
C MET A 22 9.99 6.16 -1.42
N PHE A 23 10.07 7.47 -1.69
CA PHE A 23 9.06 8.45 -1.27
C PHE A 23 7.71 8.22 -1.97
N MET A 24 7.72 7.96 -3.28
CA MET A 24 6.52 7.67 -4.06
C MET A 24 5.86 6.36 -3.62
N LEU A 25 6.67 5.32 -3.33
CA LEU A 25 6.17 4.06 -2.79
C LEU A 25 5.52 4.28 -1.42
N ARG A 26 6.11 5.11 -0.56
CA ARG A 26 5.57 5.47 0.74
C ARG A 26 4.27 6.28 0.60
N LEU A 27 4.23 7.26 -0.30
CA LEU A 27 3.02 8.03 -0.58
C LEU A 27 1.90 7.12 -1.13
N TRP A 28 2.24 6.17 -2.00
CA TRP A 28 1.31 5.22 -2.57
C TRP A 28 0.75 4.26 -1.52
N MET A 29 1.61 3.70 -0.65
CA MET A 29 1.21 2.87 0.49
C MET A 29 0.23 3.58 1.42
N TRP A 30 0.31 4.90 1.51
CA TRP A 30 -0.59 5.75 2.29
C TRP A 30 -1.87 6.14 1.55
N ALA A 31 -1.75 6.44 0.26
CA ALA A 31 -2.87 6.86 -0.56
C ALA A 31 -3.87 5.73 -0.76
N VAL A 32 -3.43 4.49 -0.98
CA VAL A 32 -4.34 3.36 -1.25
C VAL A 32 -5.33 3.10 -0.11
N PRO A 33 -4.91 2.91 1.17
CA PRO A 33 -5.86 2.72 2.27
C PRO A 33 -6.81 3.90 2.45
N VAL A 34 -6.30 5.13 2.32
CA VAL A 34 -7.09 6.36 2.51
C VAL A 34 -8.15 6.50 1.41
N VAL A 35 -7.77 6.31 0.15
CA VAL A 35 -8.69 6.35 -0.98
C VAL A 35 -9.72 5.23 -0.88
N MET A 36 -9.31 4.02 -0.50
CA MET A 36 -10.21 2.89 -0.31
C MET A 36 -11.23 3.15 0.81
N PHE A 37 -10.78 3.74 1.92
CA PHE A 37 -11.67 4.16 3.00
C PHE A 37 -12.63 5.25 2.57
N ALA A 38 -12.15 6.29 1.89
CA ALA A 38 -12.99 7.38 1.38
C ALA A 38 -14.06 6.86 0.41
N ALA A 39 -13.69 5.96 -0.51
CA ALA A 39 -14.62 5.32 -1.42
C ALA A 39 -15.67 4.49 -0.66
N SER A 40 -15.25 3.68 0.31
CA SER A 40 -16.16 2.91 1.18
C SER A 40 -17.17 3.80 1.90
N VAL A 41 -16.75 4.96 2.42
CA VAL A 41 -17.65 5.90 3.08
C VAL A 41 -18.64 6.53 2.10
N ILE A 42 -18.18 6.98 0.93
CA ILE A 42 -19.04 7.60 -0.09
C ILE A 42 -20.08 6.59 -0.61
N PHE A 43 -19.63 5.40 -1.02
CA PHE A 43 -20.53 4.35 -1.49
C PHE A 43 -21.44 3.84 -0.38
N GLY A 44 -20.96 3.74 0.86
CA GLY A 44 -21.78 3.41 2.02
C GLY A 44 -22.88 4.44 2.26
N ALA A 45 -22.58 5.74 2.15
CA ALA A 45 -23.57 6.80 2.32
C ALA A 45 -24.66 6.75 1.23
N ILE A 46 -24.27 6.49 -0.02
CA ILE A 46 -25.22 6.29 -1.14
C ILE A 46 -26.08 5.06 -0.88
N ALA A 47 -25.48 3.95 -0.45
CA ALA A 47 -26.20 2.70 -0.15
C ALA A 47 -27.24 2.85 0.96
N VAL A 48 -26.94 3.65 2.00
CA VAL A 48 -27.91 3.99 3.05
C VAL A 48 -29.09 4.77 2.45
N SER A 49 -28.83 5.71 1.53
CA SER A 49 -29.90 6.45 0.83
C SER A 49 -30.80 5.52 0.02
N ASP A 50 -30.22 4.48 -0.59
CA ASP A 50 -30.95 3.48 -1.39
C ASP A 50 -31.58 2.35 -0.55
N SER A 51 -31.45 2.41 0.78
CA SER A 51 -31.89 1.36 1.73
C SER A 51 -31.28 -0.02 1.46
N ASP A 52 -30.14 -0.08 0.77
CA ASP A 52 -29.46 -1.33 0.43
C ASP A 52 -28.50 -1.74 1.54
N TRP A 53 -29.06 -2.32 2.60
CA TRP A 53 -28.33 -2.76 3.79
C TRP A 53 -27.24 -3.80 3.50
N SER A 54 -27.40 -4.57 2.42
CA SER A 54 -26.40 -5.55 2.00
C SER A 54 -25.11 -4.85 1.55
N LEU A 55 -25.25 -3.79 0.76
CA LEU A 55 -24.14 -3.00 0.25
C LEU A 55 -23.52 -2.15 1.36
N VAL A 56 -24.33 -1.62 2.28
CA VAL A 56 -23.84 -0.95 3.50
C VAL A 56 -22.95 -1.87 4.32
N ALA A 57 -23.36 -3.13 4.54
CA ALA A 57 -22.56 -4.09 5.30
C ALA A 57 -21.22 -4.39 4.61
N VAL A 58 -21.21 -4.59 3.29
CA VAL A 58 -19.99 -4.78 2.50
C VAL A 58 -19.07 -3.56 2.60
N MET A 59 -19.62 -2.35 2.47
CA MET A 59 -18.85 -1.11 2.58
C MET A 59 -18.29 -0.93 3.99
N ALA A 60 -19.03 -1.28 5.03
CA ALA A 60 -18.54 -1.25 6.41
C ALA A 60 -17.36 -2.22 6.63
N VAL A 61 -17.44 -3.44 6.10
CA VAL A 61 -16.34 -4.42 6.16
C VAL A 61 -15.11 -3.93 5.38
N MET A 62 -15.32 -3.37 4.18
CA MET A 62 -14.27 -2.75 3.38
C MET A 62 -13.58 -1.59 4.12
N GLY A 63 -14.38 -0.71 4.74
CA GLY A 63 -13.87 0.43 5.52
C GLY A 63 -13.07 -0.01 6.75
N LEU A 64 -13.58 -1.00 7.49
CA LEU A 64 -12.87 -1.63 8.60
C LEU A 64 -11.55 -2.25 8.15
N THR A 65 -11.54 -2.94 7.01
CA THR A 65 -10.34 -3.53 6.44
C THR A 65 -9.32 -2.46 6.05
N ALA A 66 -9.77 -1.35 5.45
CA ALA A 66 -8.91 -0.22 5.12
C ALA A 66 -8.26 0.38 6.38
N ILE A 67 -9.03 0.56 7.46
CA ILE A 67 -8.52 1.03 8.76
C ILE A 67 -7.51 0.04 9.33
N ALA A 68 -7.82 -1.25 9.34
CA ALA A 68 -6.92 -2.28 9.85
C ALA A 68 -5.60 -2.31 9.09
N LEU A 69 -5.65 -2.21 7.75
CA LEU A 69 -4.46 -2.10 6.90
C LEU A 69 -3.65 -0.84 7.18
N PHE A 70 -4.33 0.28 7.40
CA PHE A 70 -3.68 1.55 7.72
C PHE A 70 -2.96 1.50 9.08
N VAL A 71 -3.63 0.97 10.11
CA VAL A 71 -3.04 0.77 11.44
C VAL A 71 -1.88 -0.23 11.38
N PHE A 72 -2.05 -1.33 10.65
CA PHE A 72 -0.99 -2.31 10.43
C PHE A 72 0.22 -1.69 9.72
N HIS A 73 -0.01 -0.88 8.69
CA HIS A 73 1.06 -0.12 8.01
C HIS A 73 1.78 0.81 8.97
N TRP A 74 1.05 1.61 9.74
CA TRP A 74 1.61 2.51 10.75
C TRP A 74 2.45 1.73 11.76
N TRP A 75 1.91 0.63 12.28
CA TRP A 75 2.59 -0.22 13.25
C TRP A 75 3.88 -0.82 12.68
N VAL A 76 3.86 -1.32 11.45
CA VAL A 76 5.04 -1.83 10.75
C VAL A 76 6.09 -0.72 10.56
N LEU A 77 5.70 0.47 10.10
CA LEU A 77 6.63 1.59 9.94
C LEU A 77 7.25 2.02 11.27
N TYR A 78 6.46 2.10 12.34
CA TYR A 78 6.97 2.47 13.67
C TYR A 78 7.84 1.38 14.30
N ARG A 79 7.44 0.11 14.18
CA ARG A 79 8.16 -1.04 14.76
C ARG A 79 9.51 -1.29 14.08
N PHE A 80 9.59 -1.10 12.76
CA PHE A 80 10.83 -1.27 12.00
C PHE A 80 11.65 0.01 11.85
N GLY A 81 11.03 1.19 11.93
CA GLY A 81 11.71 2.49 11.89
C GLY A 81 12.41 2.88 13.20
N GLY A 82 11.95 2.37 14.35
CA GLY A 82 12.51 2.72 15.67
C GLY A 82 13.80 2.01 16.09
N ARG A 83 14.47 1.24 15.21
CA ARG A 83 15.76 0.56 15.53
C ARG A 83 17.00 1.32 15.05
N GLN A 84 16.86 2.58 14.67
CA GLN A 84 17.97 3.46 14.30
C GLN A 84 17.71 4.86 14.89
N SER A 85 17.92 5.00 16.19
CA SER A 85 18.06 6.30 16.87
C SER A 85 19.00 6.10 18.04
#